data_AF-A0AAE2QVZ0-F1
#
_entry.id   AF-A0AAE2QVZ0-F1
#
_cell.length_a   1.000
_cell.length_b   1.000
_cell.length_c   1.000
_cell.angle_alpha   90.00
_cell.angle_beta   90.00
_cell.angle_gamma   90.00
#
_symmetry.space_group_name_H-M   'P 1'
#
loop_
_entity.id
_entity.type
_entity.pdbx_description
1 polymer ?
#
loop_
_entity_poly.entity_id
_entity_poly.type
_entity_poly.pdbx_seq_one_letter_code
_entity_poly.pdbx_strand_id
1 'polypeptide(L)'
;MPEWPDFEGQRLADTWQIPRMKIKNNKPIANFTDIDPGILICDSFALENLGEALESEVEVLSIENVDKIDMYILNVVNLIDCLDEDNSEIEYFSSGRIMNIQSYSFFTENLNDTMLFKIPQFSRTEIFSTDSCRNQVLRSSLTGLTFAQVYSS
;
A
#
# COMPACT_ATOMS: atom_id res chain seq x y z
N MET A 1 19.00 6.79 -12.89
CA MET A 1 17.55 6.56 -12.98
C MET A 1 16.88 7.90 -12.75
N PRO A 2 15.73 8.22 -13.39
CA PRO A 2 14.94 9.35 -12.91
C PRO A 2 14.69 9.16 -11.41
N GLU A 3 14.77 10.25 -10.63
CA GLU A 3 14.43 10.21 -9.21
C GLU A 3 12.95 9.86 -9.09
N TRP A 4 12.67 8.68 -8.55
CA TRP A 4 11.30 8.23 -8.28
C TRP A 4 10.80 9.03 -7.06
N PRO A 5 9.56 9.53 -7.05
CA PRO A 5 9.03 10.22 -5.88
C PRO A 5 8.86 9.25 -4.71
N ASP A 6 8.98 9.76 -3.49
CA ASP A 6 8.70 8.98 -2.29
C ASP A 6 7.18 8.83 -2.09
N PHE A 7 6.68 7.63 -1.80
CA PHE A 7 5.25 7.36 -1.58
C PHE A 7 4.92 7.39 -0.08
N GLU A 8 4.88 8.57 0.52
CA GLU A 8 4.76 8.79 1.98
C GLU A 8 3.36 9.23 2.44
N GLY A 9 2.36 9.09 1.59
CA GLY A 9 0.99 9.51 1.87
C GLY A 9 0.58 10.84 1.20
N GLN A 10 1.49 11.49 0.47
CA GLN A 10 1.16 12.65 -0.34
C GLN A 10 0.54 12.26 -1.68
N ARG A 11 -0.34 13.12 -2.19
CA ARG A 11 -0.80 13.07 -3.59
C ARG A 11 0.32 13.54 -4.53
N LEU A 12 0.45 12.85 -5.65
CA LEU A 12 1.54 13.02 -6.61
C LEU A 12 1.03 13.40 -8.00
N ALA A 13 -0.28 13.42 -8.26
CA ALA A 13 -0.83 13.68 -9.60
C ALA A 13 -0.26 14.94 -10.28
N ASP A 14 -0.04 16.02 -9.54
CA ASP A 14 0.47 17.29 -10.08
C ASP A 14 1.92 17.21 -10.57
N THR A 15 2.71 16.29 -10.02
CA THR A 15 4.13 16.11 -10.34
C THR A 15 4.41 14.76 -11.00
N TRP A 16 3.37 13.96 -11.24
CA TRP A 16 3.49 12.60 -11.73
C TRP A 16 3.97 12.57 -13.17
N GLN A 17 5.19 12.07 -13.37
CA GLN A 17 5.71 11.77 -14.68
C GLN A 17 5.43 10.31 -15.00
N ILE A 18 4.52 10.06 -15.94
CA ILE A 18 4.07 8.72 -16.31
C ILE A 18 5.27 7.84 -16.67
N PRO A 19 5.64 6.86 -15.83
CA PRO A 19 6.82 6.05 -16.06
C PRO A 19 6.52 4.98 -17.09
N ARG A 20 7.54 4.67 -17.90
CA ARG A 20 7.51 3.51 -18.80
C ARG A 20 8.06 2.30 -18.07
N MET A 21 7.24 1.27 -17.92
CA MET A 21 7.57 0.07 -17.18
C MET A 21 7.49 -1.15 -18.08
N LYS A 22 8.21 -2.22 -17.72
CA LYS A 22 8.18 -3.49 -18.44
C LYS A 22 8.19 -4.63 -17.43
N ILE A 23 7.55 -5.75 -17.76
CA ILE A 23 7.63 -6.91 -16.87
C ILE A 23 9.00 -7.57 -17.04
N LYS A 24 9.65 -7.87 -15.90
CA LYS A 24 11.01 -8.42 -15.91
C LYS A 24 11.06 -9.88 -16.39
N ASN A 25 9.99 -10.65 -16.17
CA ASN A 25 9.96 -12.11 -16.37
C ASN A 25 8.67 -12.54 -17.09
N ASN A 26 8.73 -13.59 -17.92
CA ASN A 26 7.56 -14.17 -18.61
C ASN A 26 6.65 -15.03 -17.69
N LYS A 27 6.51 -14.67 -16.42
CA LYS A 27 5.57 -15.35 -15.51
C LYS A 27 4.16 -14.79 -15.72
N PRO A 28 3.11 -15.56 -15.44
CA PRO A 28 1.76 -15.01 -15.31
C PRO A 28 1.78 -13.84 -14.32
N ILE A 29 1.08 -12.78 -14.67
CA ILE A 29 1.02 -11.57 -13.85
C ILE A 29 -0.27 -11.65 -13.04
N ALA A 30 -0.12 -11.45 -11.74
CA ALA A 30 -1.23 -11.37 -10.81
C ALA A 30 -1.91 -10.00 -10.91
N ASN A 31 -3.10 -9.87 -10.35
CA ASN A 31 -3.84 -8.60 -10.39
C ASN A 31 -3.13 -7.50 -9.60
N PHE A 32 -2.32 -7.88 -8.61
CA PHE A 32 -1.42 -7.01 -7.89
C PHE A 32 0.04 -7.43 -8.07
N THR A 33 0.92 -6.45 -8.16
CA THR A 33 2.37 -6.62 -8.16
C THR A 33 3.03 -5.46 -7.41
N ASP A 34 4.29 -5.63 -7.04
CA ASP A 34 5.13 -4.59 -6.46
C ASP A 34 6.34 -4.28 -7.36
N ILE A 35 7.03 -3.19 -7.01
CA ILE A 35 8.33 -2.81 -7.57
C ILE A 35 9.33 -2.45 -6.49
N ASP A 36 8.84 -2.00 -5.35
CA ASP A 36 9.58 -1.62 -4.15
C ASP A 36 8.60 -1.68 -2.96
N PRO A 37 9.07 -1.84 -1.71
CA PRO A 37 8.20 -1.78 -0.53
C PRO A 37 7.37 -0.50 -0.49
N GLY A 38 6.16 -0.59 0.05
CA GLY A 38 5.27 0.56 0.19
C GLY A 38 4.62 1.07 -1.11
N ILE A 39 4.86 0.41 -2.25
CA ILE A 39 4.24 0.73 -3.55
C ILE A 39 3.41 -0.45 -4.04
N LEU A 40 2.13 -0.20 -4.31
CA LEU A 40 1.20 -1.19 -4.83
C LEU A 40 0.87 -0.90 -6.29
N ILE A 41 1.05 -1.88 -7.18
CA ILE A 41 0.63 -1.81 -8.58
C ILE A 41 -0.52 -2.79 -8.79
N CYS A 42 -1.54 -2.38 -9.53
CA CYS A 42 -2.66 -3.24 -9.88
C CYS A 42 -3.02 -3.16 -11.37
N ASP A 43 -3.67 -4.20 -11.87
CA ASP A 43 -4.29 -4.17 -13.20
C ASP A 43 -5.67 -3.47 -13.17
N SER A 44 -6.26 -3.29 -14.36
CA SER A 44 -7.60 -2.70 -14.49
C SER A 44 -8.69 -3.52 -13.78
N PHE A 45 -8.57 -4.85 -13.73
CA PHE A 45 -9.57 -5.71 -13.08
C PHE A 45 -9.60 -5.49 -11.56
N ALA A 46 -8.44 -5.39 -10.91
CA ALA A 46 -8.33 -5.01 -9.51
C ALA A 46 -8.87 -3.60 -9.27
N LEU A 47 -8.53 -2.65 -10.15
CA LEU A 47 -9.00 -1.26 -10.03
C LEU A 47 -10.54 -1.17 -10.14
N GLU A 48 -11.17 -1.91 -11.05
CA GLU A 48 -12.63 -1.96 -11.18
C GLU A 48 -13.32 -2.58 -9.95
N ASN A 49 -12.66 -3.50 -9.24
CA ASN A 49 -13.23 -4.19 -8.09
C ASN A 49 -13.01 -3.49 -6.75
N LEU A 50 -11.99 -2.64 -6.65
CA LEU A 50 -11.57 -1.99 -5.40
C LEU A 50 -11.52 -0.46 -5.46
N GLY A 51 -11.42 0.13 -6.65
CA GLY A 51 -11.14 1.55 -6.83
C GLY A 51 -12.17 2.45 -6.16
N GLU A 52 -13.46 2.16 -6.30
CA GLU A 52 -14.54 2.92 -5.65
C GLU A 52 -14.44 2.83 -4.11
N ALA A 53 -14.18 1.64 -3.57
CA ALA A 53 -14.07 1.43 -2.13
C ALA A 53 -12.83 2.09 -1.51
N LEU A 54 -11.81 2.35 -2.33
CA LEU A 54 -10.54 2.94 -1.90
C LEU A 54 -10.37 4.40 -2.32
N GLU A 55 -11.37 5.04 -2.96
CA GLU A 55 -11.22 6.35 -3.62
C GLU A 55 -10.69 7.45 -2.68
N SER A 56 -11.12 7.45 -1.42
CA SER A 56 -10.65 8.40 -0.41
C SER A 56 -9.25 8.09 0.13
N GLU A 57 -8.80 6.85 -0.03
CA GLU A 57 -7.60 6.32 0.61
C GLU A 57 -6.39 6.20 -0.32
N VAL A 58 -6.67 6.11 -1.62
CA VAL A 58 -5.64 5.97 -2.65
C VAL A 58 -5.75 7.06 -3.72
N GLU A 59 -4.64 7.33 -4.36
CA GLU A 59 -4.56 8.06 -5.61
C GLU A 59 -4.11 7.08 -6.70
N VAL A 60 -4.86 7.03 -7.80
CA VAL A 60 -4.57 6.16 -8.93
C VAL A 60 -3.64 6.88 -9.89
N LEU A 61 -2.44 6.35 -10.10
CA LEU A 61 -1.43 6.93 -10.97
C LEU A 61 -1.18 6.03 -12.19
N SER A 62 -1.25 6.61 -13.39
CA SER A 62 -1.07 5.88 -14.64
C SER A 62 0.38 5.44 -14.85
N ILE A 63 0.57 4.25 -15.44
CA ILE A 63 1.87 3.76 -15.92
C ILE A 63 1.77 3.34 -17.39
N GLU A 64 2.86 3.50 -18.14
CA GLU A 64 2.91 3.25 -19.58
C GLU A 64 3.69 1.96 -19.92
N ASN A 65 3.29 1.34 -21.05
CA ASN A 65 4.05 0.31 -21.77
C ASN A 65 4.28 -1.02 -21.04
N VAL A 66 3.39 -1.42 -20.13
CA VAL A 66 3.49 -2.71 -19.41
C VAL A 66 3.01 -3.87 -20.29
N ASP A 67 3.77 -4.23 -21.33
CA ASP A 67 3.54 -5.39 -22.22
C ASP A 67 2.08 -5.61 -22.68
N LYS A 68 1.36 -4.50 -22.96
CA LYS A 68 -0.08 -4.43 -23.36
C LYS A 68 -1.09 -4.73 -22.25
N ILE A 69 -0.69 -4.64 -21.00
CA ILE A 69 -1.54 -4.78 -19.83
C ILE A 69 -1.73 -3.39 -19.24
N ASP A 70 -2.98 -2.99 -19.04
CA ASP A 70 -3.31 -1.74 -18.36
C ASP A 70 -3.07 -1.94 -16.87
N MET A 71 -2.06 -1.25 -16.35
CA MET A 71 -1.70 -1.25 -14.94
C MET A 71 -1.63 0.16 -14.39
N TYR A 72 -1.71 0.26 -13.07
CA TYR A 72 -1.79 1.50 -12.33
C TYR A 72 -1.04 1.36 -11.01
N ILE A 73 -0.44 2.44 -10.54
CA ILE A 73 0.03 2.51 -9.15
C ILE A 73 -1.14 2.98 -8.29
N LEU A 74 -1.42 2.25 -7.22
CA LEU A 74 -2.29 2.68 -6.13
C LEU A 74 -1.42 3.37 -5.07
N ASN A 75 -1.27 4.69 -5.19
CA ASN A 75 -0.58 5.49 -4.20
C ASN A 75 -1.46 5.59 -2.95
N VAL A 76 -1.13 4.88 -1.88
CA VAL A 76 -1.89 4.97 -0.61
C VAL A 76 -1.60 6.32 0.03
N VAL A 77 -2.58 7.23 -0.01
CA VAL A 77 -2.50 8.59 0.53
C VAL A 77 -3.09 8.69 1.94
N ASN A 78 -3.76 7.63 2.39
CA ASN A 78 -4.32 7.56 3.74
C ASN A 78 -3.21 7.31 4.78
N LEU A 79 -2.64 8.40 5.31
CA LEU A 79 -1.64 8.37 6.37
C LEU A 79 -2.32 8.59 7.73
N ILE A 80 -2.36 7.56 8.57
CA ILE A 80 -3.06 7.58 9.86
C ILE A 80 -2.07 7.37 11.00
N ASP A 81 -2.06 8.29 11.95
CA ASP A 81 -1.31 8.14 13.20
C ASP A 81 -2.15 7.31 14.19
N CYS A 82 -2.03 5.98 14.09
CA CYS A 82 -2.82 5.03 14.87
C CYS A 82 -1.96 4.03 15.63
N LEU A 83 -0.63 4.12 15.59
CA LEU A 83 0.24 3.22 16.34
C LEU A 83 0.17 3.55 17.83
N ASP A 84 -0.18 2.57 18.65
CA ASP A 84 -0.07 2.66 20.10
C ASP A 84 1.34 2.24 20.51
N GLU A 85 2.26 3.20 20.55
CA GLU A 85 3.68 2.95 20.85
C GLU A 85 3.89 2.42 22.27
N ASP A 86 3.03 2.77 23.22
CA ASP A 86 3.12 2.33 24.62
C ASP A 86 2.76 0.84 24.78
N ASN A 87 1.85 0.33 23.94
CA ASN A 87 1.42 -1.07 23.96
C ASN A 87 2.02 -1.91 22.82
N SER A 88 2.91 -1.34 22.00
CA SER A 88 3.63 -2.05 20.95
C SER A 88 5.00 -2.54 21.42
N GLU A 89 5.47 -3.67 20.87
CA GLU A 89 6.83 -4.13 21.11
C GLU A 89 7.76 -3.54 20.05
N ILE A 90 8.40 -2.42 20.41
CA ILE A 90 9.19 -1.60 19.48
C ILE A 90 10.68 -1.74 19.74
N GLU A 91 11.44 -2.03 18.68
CA GLU A 91 12.89 -1.92 18.68
C GLU A 91 13.32 -0.56 18.16
N TYR A 92 14.24 0.09 18.86
CA TYR A 92 14.75 1.42 18.51
C TYR A 92 16.21 1.36 18.11
N PHE A 93 16.60 2.21 17.16
CA PHE A 93 17.99 2.57 16.96
C PHE A 93 18.53 3.35 18.18
N SER A 94 19.85 3.43 18.31
CA SER A 94 20.49 4.29 19.33
C SER A 94 20.15 5.78 19.20
N SER A 95 19.63 6.21 18.05
CA SER A 95 19.12 7.56 17.80
C SER A 95 17.71 7.81 18.36
N GLY A 96 17.02 6.78 18.85
CA GLY A 96 15.61 6.86 19.28
C GLY A 96 14.60 6.73 18.13
N ARG A 97 15.05 6.54 16.88
CA ARG A 97 14.14 6.21 15.77
C ARG A 97 13.69 4.76 15.88
N ILE A 98 12.45 4.49 15.51
CA ILE A 98 11.93 3.12 15.39
C ILE A 98 12.73 2.38 14.31
N MET A 99 13.29 1.24 14.70
CA MET A 99 14.01 0.32 13.82
C MET A 99 13.06 -0.74 13.26
N ASN A 100 12.25 -1.32 14.13
CA ASN A 100 11.30 -2.38 13.79
C ASN A 100 10.21 -2.45 14.86
N ILE A 101 9.03 -2.97 14.51
CA ILE A 101 7.94 -3.26 15.46
C ILE A 101 7.71 -4.76 15.42
N GLN A 102 8.04 -5.44 16.52
CA GLN A 102 7.89 -6.90 16.62
C GLN A 102 6.42 -7.30 16.82
N SER A 103 5.67 -6.49 17.57
CA SER A 103 4.23 -6.65 17.79
C SER A 103 3.56 -5.30 17.74
N TYR A 104 2.54 -5.17 16.89
CA TYR A 104 1.78 -3.95 16.73
C TYR A 104 0.61 -3.90 17.71
N SER A 105 0.37 -2.72 18.26
CA SER A 105 -0.90 -2.33 18.88
C SER A 105 -1.38 -1.05 18.20
N PHE A 106 -2.70 -0.94 17.96
CA PHE A 106 -3.27 0.20 17.27
C PHE A 106 -4.44 0.83 18.04
N PHE A 107 -4.55 2.16 17.96
CA PHE A 107 -5.75 2.92 18.33
C PHE A 107 -6.84 2.69 17.27
N THR A 108 -7.58 1.58 17.41
CA THR A 108 -8.59 1.14 16.44
C THR A 108 -9.71 2.15 16.16
N GLU A 109 -9.98 3.06 17.09
CA GLU A 109 -10.90 4.18 16.93
C GLU A 109 -10.49 5.15 15.80
N ASN A 110 -9.21 5.17 15.43
CA ASN A 110 -8.69 5.97 14.31
C ASN A 110 -8.79 5.24 12.96
N LEU A 111 -9.19 3.96 12.96
CA LEU A 111 -9.24 3.09 11.78
C LEU A 111 -10.68 2.80 11.30
N ASN A 112 -11.66 3.58 11.78
CA ASN A 112 -13.05 3.42 11.39
C ASN A 112 -13.23 3.61 9.88
N ASP A 113 -13.98 2.69 9.27
CA ASP A 113 -14.26 2.63 7.82
C ASP A 113 -13.02 2.65 6.91
N THR A 114 -11.82 2.42 7.46
CA THR A 114 -10.57 2.39 6.71
C THR A 114 -10.34 0.99 6.11
N MET A 115 -9.90 0.92 4.86
CA MET A 115 -9.52 -0.32 4.18
C MET A 115 -8.00 -0.44 4.01
N LEU A 116 -7.33 0.61 3.52
CA LEU A 116 -5.89 0.71 3.33
C LEU A 116 -5.35 1.99 3.96
N PHE A 117 -4.19 1.87 4.59
CA PHE A 117 -3.51 3.02 5.19
C PHE A 117 -2.00 2.79 5.33
N LYS A 118 -1.30 3.89 5.63
CA LYS A 118 0.10 3.94 6.06
C LYS A 118 0.14 4.54 7.46
N ILE A 119 1.20 4.24 8.22
CA ILE A 119 1.51 4.94 9.47
C ILE A 119 2.72 5.87 9.29
N PRO A 120 2.82 6.99 10.03
CA PRO A 120 3.95 7.93 9.93
C PRO A 120 5.33 7.28 10.07
N GLN A 121 5.44 6.26 10.92
CA GLN A 121 6.68 5.57 11.28
C GLN A 121 7.28 4.80 10.09
N PHE A 122 6.44 4.24 9.22
CA PHE A 122 6.83 3.36 8.11
C PHE A 122 6.15 3.71 6.78
N SER A 123 5.81 4.98 6.59
CA SER A 123 5.04 5.44 5.42
C SER A 123 5.70 5.07 4.08
N ARG A 124 7.03 5.01 4.01
CA ARG A 124 7.76 4.62 2.79
C ARG A 124 7.72 3.13 2.47
N THR A 125 7.57 2.26 3.47
CA THR A 125 7.94 0.84 3.33
C THR A 125 6.77 -0.11 3.57
N GLU A 126 5.77 0.30 4.36
CA GLU A 126 4.68 -0.59 4.75
C GLU A 126 3.33 -0.03 4.31
N ILE A 127 2.43 -0.94 3.94
CA ILE A 127 1.01 -0.67 3.69
C ILE A 127 0.24 -1.60 4.61
N PHE A 128 -0.67 -1.03 5.37
CA PHE A 128 -1.56 -1.75 6.26
C PHE A 128 -2.93 -1.87 5.62
N SER A 129 -3.62 -2.96 5.95
CA SER A 129 -4.98 -3.20 5.49
C SER A 129 -5.84 -3.72 6.62
N THR A 130 -7.10 -3.29 6.69
CA THR A 130 -8.07 -3.90 7.60
C THR A 130 -8.68 -5.16 6.99
N ASP A 131 -9.42 -5.91 7.81
CA ASP A 131 -10.16 -7.10 7.34
C ASP A 131 -11.15 -6.77 6.21
N SER A 132 -11.69 -5.55 6.16
CA SER A 132 -12.57 -5.11 5.07
C SER A 132 -11.87 -5.18 3.71
N CYS A 133 -10.64 -4.67 3.61
CA CYS A 133 -9.82 -4.79 2.39
C CYS A 133 -9.51 -6.24 2.05
N ARG A 134 -9.01 -7.01 3.02
CA ARG A 134 -8.67 -8.42 2.83
C ARG A 134 -9.89 -9.22 2.33
N ASN A 135 -11.04 -9.03 2.94
CA ASN A 135 -12.27 -9.74 2.57
C ASN A 135 -12.75 -9.36 1.17
N GLN A 136 -12.63 -8.08 0.78
CA GLN A 136 -12.99 -7.66 -0.57
C GLN A 136 -12.06 -8.26 -1.63
N VAL A 137 -10.74 -8.26 -1.39
CA VAL A 137 -9.75 -8.91 -2.26
C VAL A 137 -10.06 -10.40 -2.47
N LEU A 138 -10.37 -11.12 -1.38
CA LEU A 138 -10.72 -12.54 -1.44
C LEU A 138 -12.04 -12.80 -2.17
N ARG A 139 -13.07 -11.97 -1.94
CA ARG A 139 -14.39 -12.09 -2.61
C ARG A 139 -14.27 -11.88 -4.12
N SER A 140 -13.46 -10.93 -4.55
CA SER A 140 -13.21 -10.65 -5.97
C SER A 140 -12.19 -11.61 -6.60
N SER A 141 -11.68 -12.60 -5.85
CA SER A 141 -10.66 -13.54 -6.31
C SER A 141 -9.39 -12.87 -6.87
N LEU A 142 -9.05 -11.71 -6.33
CA LEU A 142 -7.87 -10.94 -6.76
C LEU A 142 -6.59 -11.62 -6.25
N THR A 143 -5.58 -11.64 -7.11
CA THR A 143 -4.32 -12.36 -6.87
C THR A 143 -3.15 -11.39 -6.68
N GLY A 144 -2.06 -11.88 -6.07
CA GLY A 144 -0.79 -11.13 -5.97
C GLY A 144 -0.55 -10.45 -4.62
N LEU A 145 -1.55 -10.45 -3.73
CA LEU A 145 -1.41 -9.97 -2.36
C LEU A 145 -1.20 -11.12 -1.37
N THR A 146 -0.34 -10.90 -0.39
CA THR A 146 -0.21 -11.74 0.81
C THR A 146 -0.52 -10.89 2.03
N PHE A 147 -1.44 -11.35 2.88
CA PHE A 147 -1.81 -10.66 4.10
C PHE A 147 -1.13 -11.33 5.30
N ALA A 148 -0.22 -10.60 5.94
CA ALA A 148 0.35 -10.98 7.22
C ALA A 148 -0.46 -10.34 8.35
N GLN A 149 -0.94 -11.14 9.28
CA GLN A 149 -1.62 -10.62 10.47
C GLN A 149 -0.57 -10.01 11.40
N VAL A 150 -0.67 -8.69 11.62
CA VAL A 150 0.23 -7.94 12.51
C VAL A 150 -0.42 -7.54 13.83
N TYR A 151 -1.76 -7.55 13.88
CA TYR A 151 -2.55 -7.20 15.06
C TYR A 151 -3.91 -7.92 15.01
N SER A 152 -4.43 -8.24 16.20
CA SER A 152 -5.81 -8.66 16.44
C SER A 152 -6.19 -8.17 17.83
N SER A 153 -7.34 -7.52 17.95
CA SER A 153 -7.95 -7.13 19.23
C SER A 153 -8.49 -8.34 20.00
#